data_AF-A0A0C2H4D9-F1
#
_entry.id   AF-A0A0C2H4D9-F1
#
_cell.length_a   1.000
_cell.length_b   1.000
_cell.length_c   1.000
_cell.angle_alpha   90.00
_cell.angle_beta   90.00
_cell.angle_gamma   90.00
#
_symmetry.space_group_name_H-M   'P 1'
#
loop_
_entity.id
_entity.type
_entity.pdbx_description
1 polymer ?
#
loop_
_entity_poly.entity_id
_entity_poly.type
_entity_poly.pdbx_seq_one_letter_code
_entity_poly.pdbx_strand_id
1 'polypeptide(L)'
;MIKTLNVWRDRQIYSEEQLIAYAPPPLEYDSESVSTNVTEVLESLRKLDYPPSADAEVRHKIASYSEMIATPQSLDTIRNSAEAKKLLAEIDEAEPLVKEYCQRLADEMLERRNLQKLFDDMIVNVRATVDLHERMLKEVRRKEERARNDLAEVSLIQTAVGYSTKTVLFSHNNSLSLITIFSMILKKFLKFTMTGEESVRLFAGSHRSHRRCTSSNSRKSF
;
A
#
# COMPACT_ATOMS: atom_id res chain seq x y z
N MET A 1 -13.52 20.92 8.24
CA MET A 1 -14.11 20.51 6.95
C MET A 1 -14.27 18.99 6.93
N ILE A 2 -15.00 18.42 7.89
CA ILE A 2 -15.22 16.96 8.07
C ILE A 2 -16.65 16.79 8.63
N LYS A 3 -17.67 17.10 7.82
CA LYS A 3 -19.09 16.89 8.22
C LYS A 3 -19.96 16.29 7.11
N THR A 4 -19.40 15.98 5.94
CA THR A 4 -20.17 15.44 4.79
C THR A 4 -20.06 13.92 4.63
N LEU A 5 -19.18 13.24 5.38
CA LEU A 5 -19.00 11.78 5.28
C LEU A 5 -19.98 10.95 6.13
N ASN A 6 -20.82 11.58 6.96
CA ASN A 6 -21.73 10.87 7.87
C ASN A 6 -23.18 10.73 7.36
N VAL A 7 -23.53 11.29 6.20
CA VAL A 7 -24.93 11.21 5.69
C VAL A 7 -25.32 9.78 5.29
N TRP A 8 -24.34 8.93 4.94
CA TRP A 8 -24.58 7.54 4.54
C TRP A 8 -24.57 6.54 5.71
N ARG A 9 -24.10 6.94 6.90
CA ARG A 9 -24.07 6.07 8.08
C ARG A 9 -25.44 5.98 8.77
N ASP A 10 -26.21 7.06 8.73
CA ASP A 10 -27.49 7.18 9.44
C ASP A 10 -28.71 6.66 8.62
N ARG A 11 -28.48 6.10 7.43
CA ARG A 11 -29.50 5.43 6.60
C ARG A 11 -29.31 3.91 6.51
N GLN A 12 -28.61 3.30 7.47
CA GLN A 12 -28.55 1.84 7.57
C GLN A 12 -29.94 1.33 8.00
N ILE A 13 -30.77 0.96 7.02
CA ILE A 13 -32.12 0.40 7.18
C ILE A 13 -32.06 -1.07 7.67
N TYR A 14 -30.86 -1.66 7.72
CA TYR A 14 -30.64 -3.07 8.06
C TYR A 14 -29.91 -3.20 9.39
N SER A 15 -30.31 -4.19 10.20
CA SER A 15 -29.58 -4.58 11.41
C SER A 15 -28.22 -5.22 11.05
N GLU A 16 -27.27 -5.21 11.99
CA GLU A 16 -25.94 -5.80 11.83
C GLU A 16 -26.01 -7.30 11.47
N GLU A 17 -27.02 -8.01 11.99
CA GLU A 17 -27.33 -9.40 11.66
C GLU A 17 -27.84 -9.57 10.21
N GLN A 18 -28.61 -8.61 9.70
CA GLN A 18 -29.10 -8.63 8.31
C GLN A 18 -27.97 -8.34 7.30
N LEU A 19 -26.97 -7.54 7.69
CA LEU A 19 -25.78 -7.27 6.88
C LEU A 19 -24.84 -8.49 6.79
N ILE A 20 -24.74 -9.29 7.85
CA ILE A 20 -23.95 -10.53 7.86
C ILE A 20 -24.66 -11.64 7.07
N ALA A 21 -25.99 -11.73 7.15
CA ALA A 21 -26.79 -12.71 6.41
C ALA A 21 -26.84 -12.45 4.89
N TYR A 22 -26.54 -11.22 4.47
CA TYR A 22 -26.47 -10.79 3.08
C TYR A 22 -25.04 -10.39 2.69
N ALA A 23 -24.03 -11.09 3.22
CA ALA A 23 -22.66 -10.90 2.74
C ALA A 23 -22.65 -11.26 1.24
N PRO A 24 -22.49 -10.28 0.33
CA PRO A 24 -22.41 -10.58 -1.08
C PRO A 24 -21.24 -11.55 -1.30
N PRO A 25 -21.33 -12.46 -2.29
CA PRO A 25 -20.22 -13.34 -2.62
C PRO A 25 -18.94 -12.52 -2.77
N PRO A 26 -17.77 -13.08 -2.38
CA PRO A 26 -16.51 -12.35 -2.45
C PRO A 26 -16.35 -11.75 -3.84
N LEU A 27 -16.16 -10.43 -3.91
CA LEU A 27 -15.93 -9.76 -5.18
C LEU A 27 -14.63 -10.33 -5.78
N GLU A 28 -14.78 -11.08 -6.86
CA GLU A 28 -13.65 -11.69 -7.54
C GLU A 28 -12.97 -10.61 -8.38
N TYR A 29 -11.66 -10.45 -8.18
CA TYR A 29 -10.88 -9.52 -8.97
C TYR A 29 -10.64 -10.15 -10.35
N ASP A 30 -11.12 -9.47 -11.39
CA ASP A 30 -10.83 -9.78 -12.78
C ASP A 30 -10.04 -8.63 -13.42
N SER A 31 -8.79 -8.90 -13.75
CA SER A 31 -7.89 -7.91 -14.35
C SER A 31 -8.31 -7.48 -15.75
N GLU A 32 -8.94 -8.37 -16.52
CA GLU A 32 -9.36 -8.08 -17.89
C GLU A 32 -10.59 -7.16 -17.87
N SER A 33 -11.60 -7.51 -17.06
CA SER A 33 -12.76 -6.65 -16.79
C SER A 33 -12.36 -5.26 -16.29
N VAL A 34 -11.43 -5.17 -15.34
CA VAL A 34 -10.94 -3.87 -14.83
C VAL A 34 -10.33 -3.04 -15.96
N SER A 35 -9.46 -3.64 -16.77
CA SER A 35 -8.80 -2.95 -17.87
C SER A 35 -9.80 -2.45 -18.92
N THR A 36 -10.73 -3.32 -19.33
CA THR A 36 -11.77 -2.99 -20.32
C THR A 36 -12.67 -1.87 -19.82
N ASN A 37 -13.15 -1.95 -18.58
CA ASN A 37 -14.01 -0.91 -18.01
C ASN A 37 -13.28 0.44 -17.92
N VAL A 38 -11.97 0.46 -17.62
CA VAL A 38 -11.19 1.72 -17.59
C VAL A 38 -11.11 2.32 -18.98
N THR A 39 -10.84 1.51 -20.01
CA THR A 39 -10.79 2.00 -21.39
C THR A 39 -12.14 2.51 -21.87
N GLU A 40 -13.22 1.79 -21.59
CA GLU A 40 -14.57 2.20 -22.00
C GLU A 40 -15.01 3.49 -21.29
N VAL A 41 -14.75 3.63 -19.99
CA VAL A 41 -15.02 4.88 -19.25
C VAL A 41 -14.25 6.05 -19.88
N LEU A 42 -12.96 5.87 -20.20
CA LEU A 42 -12.16 6.92 -20.81
C LEU A 42 -12.67 7.33 -22.19
N GLU A 43 -13.10 6.36 -23.01
CA GLU A 43 -13.68 6.63 -24.32
C GLU A 43 -15.02 7.36 -24.22
N SER A 44 -15.91 6.92 -23.32
CA SER A 44 -17.17 7.61 -23.04
C SER A 44 -16.96 9.04 -22.54
N LEU A 45 -15.99 9.27 -21.66
CA LEU A 45 -15.64 10.62 -21.19
C LEU A 45 -15.12 11.50 -22.33
N ARG A 46 -14.31 10.98 -23.25
CA ARG A 46 -13.83 11.73 -24.42
C ARG A 46 -14.95 12.16 -25.34
N LYS A 47 -15.95 11.30 -25.58
CA LYS A 47 -17.14 11.66 -26.36
C LYS A 47 -17.96 12.78 -25.71
N LEU A 48 -17.91 12.89 -24.38
CA LEU A 48 -18.62 13.89 -23.60
C LEU A 48 -17.79 15.15 -23.27
N ASP A 49 -16.58 15.28 -23.84
CA ASP A 49 -15.71 16.44 -23.59
C ASP A 49 -16.26 17.73 -24.24
N TYR A 50 -16.88 17.60 -25.43
CA TYR A 50 -17.59 18.68 -26.11
C TYR A 50 -19.02 18.26 -26.49
N PRO A 51 -19.94 18.21 -25.51
CA PRO A 51 -21.29 17.71 -25.75
C PRO A 51 -22.14 18.73 -26.52
N PRO A 52 -23.07 18.29 -27.38
CA PRO A 52 -24.04 19.16 -28.04
C PRO A 52 -24.80 20.09 -27.09
N SER A 53 -25.10 19.63 -25.87
CA SER A 53 -25.73 20.46 -24.85
C SER A 53 -24.91 21.69 -24.42
N ALA A 54 -23.59 21.69 -24.62
CA ALA A 54 -22.71 22.82 -24.34
C ALA A 54 -22.49 23.74 -25.56
N ASP A 55 -22.93 23.34 -26.74
CA ASP A 55 -22.81 24.09 -27.99
C ASP A 55 -23.69 25.35 -27.95
N ALA A 56 -23.11 26.47 -27.51
CA ALA A 56 -23.83 27.72 -27.35
C ALA A 56 -24.26 28.32 -28.69
N GLU A 57 -23.41 28.19 -29.72
CA GLU A 57 -23.65 28.79 -31.04
C GLU A 57 -24.90 28.21 -31.69
N VAL A 58 -24.98 26.87 -31.77
CA VAL A 58 -26.15 26.19 -32.35
C VAL A 58 -27.42 26.48 -31.55
N ARG A 59 -27.35 26.47 -30.21
CA ARG A 59 -28.50 26.81 -29.36
C ARG A 59 -28.99 28.25 -29.59
N HIS A 60 -28.08 29.21 -29.70
CA HIS A 60 -28.43 30.59 -30.00
C HIS A 60 -29.04 30.75 -31.39
N LYS A 61 -28.50 30.05 -32.39
CA LYS A 61 -29.07 30.05 -33.75
C LYS A 61 -30.48 29.46 -33.77
N ILE A 62 -30.71 28.33 -33.11
CA ILE A 62 -32.04 27.73 -32.97
C ILE A 62 -33.01 28.69 -32.27
N ALA A 63 -32.57 29.34 -31.19
CA ALA A 63 -33.38 30.31 -30.46
C ALA A 63 -33.64 31.62 -31.23
N SER A 64 -32.89 31.89 -32.31
CA SER A 64 -33.05 33.10 -33.12
C SER A 64 -34.18 33.01 -34.13
N TYR A 65 -34.65 31.80 -34.45
CA TYR A 65 -35.76 31.62 -35.38
C TYR A 65 -37.09 32.10 -34.79
N SER A 66 -37.97 32.56 -35.67
CA SER A 66 -39.28 33.09 -35.30
C SER A 66 -40.18 32.04 -34.63
N GLU A 67 -40.93 32.44 -33.61
CA GLU A 67 -41.94 31.57 -32.98
C GLU A 67 -43.05 31.14 -33.95
N MET A 68 -43.23 31.87 -35.06
CA MET A 68 -44.18 31.53 -36.12
C MET A 68 -43.85 30.19 -36.80
N ILE A 69 -42.57 29.80 -36.89
CA ILE A 69 -42.18 28.50 -37.47
C ILE A 69 -42.38 27.34 -36.48
N ALA A 70 -42.46 27.63 -35.18
CA ALA A 70 -42.64 26.62 -34.14
C ALA A 70 -44.11 26.36 -33.78
N THR A 71 -44.99 27.33 -34.04
CA THR A 71 -46.39 27.32 -33.58
C THR A 71 -47.36 27.24 -34.76
N PRO A 72 -48.02 26.08 -35.00
CA PRO A 72 -48.93 25.92 -36.13
C PRO A 72 -50.11 26.90 -36.15
N GLN A 73 -50.57 27.35 -34.98
CA GLN A 73 -51.67 28.32 -34.84
C GLN A 73 -51.31 29.70 -35.40
N SER A 74 -50.02 30.03 -35.46
CA SER A 74 -49.52 31.29 -36.01
C SER A 74 -49.72 31.41 -37.52
N LEU A 75 -49.97 30.29 -38.21
CA LEU A 75 -50.19 30.28 -39.67
C LEU A 75 -51.47 31.04 -40.07
N ASP A 76 -52.48 31.12 -39.19
CA ASP A 76 -53.73 31.85 -39.42
C ASP A 76 -53.53 33.37 -39.56
N THR A 77 -52.36 33.87 -39.13
CA THR A 77 -52.00 35.28 -39.19
C THR A 77 -51.44 35.70 -40.56
N ILE A 78 -51.05 34.74 -41.40
CA ILE A 78 -50.42 35.00 -42.70
C ILE A 78 -51.49 35.49 -43.69
N ARG A 79 -51.30 36.69 -44.24
CA ARG A 79 -52.30 37.31 -45.14
C ARG A 79 -51.83 37.44 -46.58
N ASN A 80 -50.54 37.25 -46.85
CA ASN A 80 -49.98 37.42 -48.18
C ASN A 80 -48.96 36.34 -48.57
N SER A 81 -48.77 36.18 -49.89
CA SER A 81 -47.87 35.17 -50.45
C SER A 81 -46.40 35.45 -50.16
N ALA A 82 -46.01 36.72 -49.95
CA ALA A 82 -44.63 37.09 -49.66
C ALA A 82 -44.20 36.64 -48.24
N GLU A 83 -45.04 36.85 -47.24
CA GLU A 83 -44.86 36.35 -45.87
C GLU A 83 -44.78 34.83 -45.83
N ALA A 84 -45.69 34.15 -46.54
CA ALA A 84 -45.66 32.69 -46.64
C ALA A 84 -44.34 32.17 -47.22
N LYS A 85 -43.83 32.79 -48.30
CA LYS A 85 -42.54 32.42 -48.89
C LYS A 85 -41.36 32.69 -47.96
N LYS A 86 -41.37 33.80 -47.22
CA LYS A 86 -40.33 34.11 -46.23
C LYS A 86 -40.33 33.08 -45.10
N LEU A 87 -41.51 32.73 -44.59
CA LEU A 87 -41.65 31.73 -43.52
C LEU A 87 -41.20 30.35 -43.99
N LEU A 88 -41.55 29.96 -45.23
CA LEU A 88 -41.11 28.70 -45.81
C LEU A 88 -39.58 28.63 -45.93
N ALA A 89 -38.93 29.70 -46.39
CA ALA A 89 -37.47 29.75 -46.46
C ALA A 89 -36.80 29.64 -45.08
N GLU A 90 -37.42 30.23 -44.04
CA GLU A 90 -36.95 30.11 -42.66
C GLU A 90 -37.12 28.68 -42.12
N ILE A 91 -38.22 28.01 -42.45
CA ILE A 91 -38.46 26.58 -42.13
C ILE A 91 -37.42 25.69 -42.81
N ASP A 92 -37.18 25.90 -44.10
CA ASP A 92 -36.22 25.11 -44.90
C ASP A 92 -34.79 25.21 -44.34
N GLU A 93 -34.43 26.34 -43.72
CA GLU A 93 -33.15 26.52 -43.03
C GLU A 93 -33.16 25.89 -41.62
N ALA A 94 -34.23 26.12 -40.86
CA ALA A 94 -34.30 25.74 -39.45
C ALA A 94 -34.49 24.23 -39.23
N GLU A 95 -35.32 23.57 -40.06
CA GLU A 95 -35.67 22.15 -39.92
C GLU A 95 -34.44 21.23 -39.86
N PRO A 96 -33.51 21.24 -40.84
CA PRO A 96 -32.36 20.34 -40.82
C PRO A 96 -31.46 20.61 -39.61
N LEU A 97 -31.26 21.88 -39.24
CA LEU A 97 -30.43 22.26 -38.10
C LEU A 97 -30.99 21.74 -36.77
N VAL A 98 -32.28 21.93 -36.53
CA VAL A 98 -32.95 21.45 -35.30
C VAL A 98 -32.96 19.92 -35.27
N LYS A 99 -33.23 19.27 -36.39
CA LYS A 99 -33.23 17.80 -36.49
C LYS A 99 -31.86 17.21 -36.15
N GLU A 100 -30.79 17.77 -36.72
CA GLU A 100 -29.42 17.35 -36.43
C GLU A 100 -29.06 17.58 -34.96
N TYR A 101 -29.38 18.76 -34.42
CA TYR A 101 -29.13 19.08 -33.01
C TYR A 101 -29.86 18.13 -32.06
N CYS A 102 -31.13 17.82 -32.32
CA CYS A 102 -31.92 16.88 -31.53
C CYS A 102 -31.35 15.45 -31.59
N GLN A 103 -30.89 15.00 -32.77
CA GLN A 103 -30.24 13.70 -32.90
C GLN A 103 -28.95 13.63 -32.08
N ARG A 104 -28.07 14.63 -32.26
CA ARG A 104 -26.82 14.76 -31.49
C ARG A 104 -27.09 14.77 -29.98
N LEU A 105 -28.13 15.47 -29.54
CA LEU A 105 -28.53 15.51 -28.12
C LEU A 105 -29.04 14.15 -27.63
N ALA A 106 -29.80 13.41 -28.43
CA ALA A 106 -30.26 12.07 -28.08
C ALA A 106 -29.06 11.11 -27.91
N ASP A 107 -28.06 11.20 -28.79
CA ASP A 107 -26.83 10.42 -28.71
C ASP A 107 -26.03 10.77 -27.44
N GLU A 108 -25.92 12.06 -27.09
CA GLU A 108 -25.31 12.50 -25.84
C GLU A 108 -26.04 11.91 -24.62
N MET A 109 -27.37 11.93 -24.59
CA MET A 109 -28.16 11.36 -23.49
C MET A 109 -27.96 9.85 -23.35
N LEU A 110 -27.83 9.14 -24.47
CA LEU A 110 -27.51 7.71 -24.48
C LEU A 110 -26.11 7.47 -23.92
N GLU A 111 -25.11 8.23 -24.34
CA GLU A 111 -23.74 8.12 -23.86
C GLU A 111 -23.65 8.41 -22.35
N ARG A 112 -24.36 9.42 -21.84
CA ARG A 112 -24.47 9.69 -20.38
C ARG A 112 -25.06 8.53 -19.61
N ARG A 113 -26.09 7.87 -20.16
CA ARG A 113 -26.71 6.69 -19.53
C ARG A 113 -25.77 5.50 -19.52
N ASN A 114 -25.02 5.29 -20.60
CA ASN A 114 -24.03 4.23 -20.69
C ASN A 114 -22.88 4.47 -19.70
N LEU A 115 -22.37 5.69 -19.64
CA LEU A 115 -21.33 6.08 -18.69
C LEU A 115 -21.75 5.85 -17.23
N GLN A 116 -23.03 6.08 -16.90
CA GLN A 116 -23.54 5.77 -15.56
C GLN A 116 -23.37 4.28 -15.20
N LYS A 117 -23.70 3.38 -16.13
CA LYS A 117 -23.49 1.92 -15.94
C LYS A 117 -22.01 1.59 -15.82
N LEU A 118 -21.17 2.16 -16.68
CA LEU A 118 -19.72 1.95 -16.63
C LEU A 118 -19.13 2.40 -15.30
N PHE A 119 -19.65 3.47 -14.68
CA PHE A 119 -19.24 3.87 -13.34
C PHE A 119 -19.70 2.90 -12.26
N ASP A 120 -20.91 2.35 -12.36
CA ASP A 120 -21.38 1.32 -11.42
C ASP A 120 -20.48 0.07 -11.49
N ASP A 121 -20.13 -0.38 -12.69
CA ASP A 121 -19.21 -1.51 -12.91
C ASP A 121 -17.79 -1.18 -12.42
N MET A 122 -17.32 0.05 -12.65
CA MET A 122 -16.03 0.52 -12.13
C MET A 122 -15.99 0.51 -10.61
N ILE A 123 -17.07 0.89 -9.94
CA ILE A 123 -17.15 0.86 -8.46
C ILE A 123 -17.02 -0.58 -7.96
N VAL A 124 -17.67 -1.54 -8.61
CA VAL A 124 -17.54 -2.97 -8.27
C VAL A 124 -16.09 -3.43 -8.46
N ASN A 125 -15.49 -3.11 -9.60
CA ASN A 125 -14.10 -3.45 -9.91
C ASN A 125 -13.11 -2.86 -8.90
N VAL A 126 -13.25 -1.58 -8.55
CA VAL A 126 -12.40 -0.91 -7.57
C VAL A 126 -12.52 -1.58 -6.20
N ARG A 127 -13.74 -1.94 -5.77
CA ARG A 127 -13.94 -2.67 -4.50
C ARG A 127 -13.24 -4.03 -4.52
N ALA A 128 -13.41 -4.81 -5.60
CA ALA A 128 -12.73 -6.09 -5.77
C ALA A 128 -11.20 -5.96 -5.73
N THR A 129 -10.66 -4.92 -6.39
CA THR A 129 -9.23 -4.60 -6.38
C THR A 129 -8.74 -4.23 -4.97
N VAL A 130 -9.49 -3.44 -4.21
CA VAL A 130 -9.14 -3.10 -2.82
C VAL A 130 -9.13 -4.36 -1.95
N ASP A 131 -10.17 -5.19 -2.02
CA ASP A 131 -10.28 -6.42 -1.24
C ASP A 131 -9.14 -7.41 -1.54
N LEU A 132 -8.71 -7.51 -2.81
CA LEU A 132 -7.53 -8.28 -3.19
C LEU A 132 -6.27 -7.72 -2.55
N HIS A 133 -6.03 -6.41 -2.69
CA HIS A 133 -4.83 -5.77 -2.14
C HIS A 133 -4.77 -5.87 -0.62
N GLU A 134 -5.89 -5.75 0.10
CA GLU A 134 -5.94 -5.95 1.54
C GLU A 134 -5.55 -7.38 1.95
N ARG A 135 -6.05 -8.40 1.24
CA ARG A 135 -5.67 -9.80 1.46
C ARG A 135 -4.18 -10.01 1.20
N MET A 136 -3.65 -9.45 0.11
CA MET A 136 -2.23 -9.53 -0.21
C MET A 136 -1.36 -8.85 0.87
N LEU A 137 -1.74 -7.66 1.32
CA LEU A 137 -1.03 -6.93 2.38
C LEU A 137 -0.99 -7.72 3.69
N LYS A 138 -2.11 -8.34 4.09
CA LYS A 138 -2.15 -9.20 5.28
C LYS A 138 -1.17 -10.36 5.16
N GLU A 139 -1.13 -11.03 4.01
CA GLU A 139 -0.22 -12.16 3.78
C GLU A 139 1.26 -11.72 3.74
N VAL A 140 1.55 -10.58 3.13
CA VAL A 140 2.90 -9.99 3.11
C VAL A 140 3.37 -9.67 4.52
N ARG A 141 2.54 -8.99 5.35
CA ARG A 141 2.87 -8.70 6.75
C ARG A 141 3.10 -9.98 7.56
N ARG A 142 2.27 -11.01 7.32
CA ARG A 142 2.44 -12.33 7.97
C ARG A 142 3.79 -12.95 7.61
N LYS A 143 4.21 -12.88 6.34
CA LYS A 143 5.50 -13.37 5.85
C LYS A 143 6.67 -12.57 6.41
N GLU A 144 6.55 -11.25 6.45
CA GLU A 144 7.53 -10.33 7.03
C GLU A 144 7.79 -10.67 8.50
N GLU A 145 6.72 -10.85 9.29
CA GLU A 145 6.84 -11.20 10.71
C GLU A 145 7.55 -12.54 10.92
N ARG A 146 7.26 -13.55 10.09
CA ARG A 146 8.00 -14.83 10.14
C ARG A 146 9.47 -14.64 9.83
N ALA A 147 9.79 -13.93 8.74
CA ALA A 147 11.19 -13.67 8.38
C ALA A 147 11.95 -12.91 9.47
N ARG A 148 11.28 -11.99 10.17
CA ARG A 148 11.83 -11.26 11.31
C ARG A 148 12.13 -12.18 12.50
N ASN A 149 11.21 -13.10 12.81
CA ASN A 149 11.40 -14.09 13.86
C ASN A 149 12.54 -15.06 13.53
N ASP A 150 12.58 -15.59 12.30
CA ASP A 150 13.66 -16.47 11.84
C ASP A 150 15.03 -15.76 11.92
N LEU A 151 15.10 -14.48 11.54
CA LEU A 151 16.32 -13.67 11.65
C LEU A 151 16.78 -13.52 13.12
N ALA A 152 15.83 -13.30 14.04
CA ALA A 152 16.14 -13.19 15.46
C ALA A 152 16.66 -14.52 16.03
N GLU A 153 16.06 -15.64 15.67
CA GLU A 153 16.52 -16.98 16.06
C GLU A 153 17.95 -17.25 15.56
N VAL A 154 18.22 -16.99 14.27
CA VAL A 154 19.57 -17.15 13.70
C VAL A 154 20.59 -16.27 14.42
N SER A 155 20.24 -15.04 14.76
CA SER A 155 21.12 -14.14 15.53
C SER A 155 21.46 -14.69 16.93
N LEU A 156 20.47 -15.27 17.62
CA LEU A 156 20.66 -15.93 18.91
C LEU A 156 21.56 -17.17 18.80
N ILE A 157 21.36 -18.00 17.77
CA ILE A 157 22.21 -19.16 17.51
C ILE A 157 23.65 -18.72 17.21
N GLN A 158 23.83 -17.70 16.37
CA GLN A 158 25.16 -17.20 15.99
C GLN A 158 25.92 -16.63 17.19
N THR A 159 25.23 -15.92 18.08
CA THR A 159 25.83 -15.46 19.35
C THR A 159 26.18 -16.64 20.26
N ALA A 160 25.31 -17.63 20.42
CA ALA A 160 25.59 -18.83 21.24
C ALA A 160 26.78 -19.65 20.71
N VAL A 161 26.89 -19.85 19.39
CA VAL A 161 28.05 -20.50 18.75
C VAL A 161 29.32 -19.66 18.94
N GLY A 162 29.21 -18.32 18.84
CA GLY A 162 30.30 -17.40 19.12
C GLY A 162 30.81 -17.45 20.57
N TYR A 163 29.91 -17.63 21.54
CA TYR A 163 30.29 -17.83 22.94
C TYR A 163 30.94 -19.20 23.17
N SER A 164 30.40 -20.28 22.57
CA SER A 164 30.93 -21.64 22.71
C SER A 164 32.33 -21.80 22.08
N THR A 165 32.58 -21.17 20.92
CA THR A 165 33.91 -21.18 20.30
C THR A 165 34.95 -20.42 21.14
N LYS A 166 34.57 -19.29 21.75
CA LYS A 166 35.45 -18.55 22.68
C LYS A 166 35.76 -19.35 23.95
N THR A 167 34.79 -20.08 24.51
CA THR A 167 35.05 -20.91 25.71
C THR A 167 35.92 -22.12 25.39
N VAL A 168 35.73 -22.77 24.23
CA VAL A 168 36.60 -23.86 23.77
C VAL A 168 38.03 -23.36 23.56
N LEU A 169 38.23 -22.20 22.91
CA LEU A 169 39.56 -21.61 22.75
C LEU A 169 40.19 -21.19 24.09
N PHE A 170 39.40 -20.69 25.04
CA PHE A 170 39.89 -20.34 26.39
C PHE A 170 40.32 -21.58 27.19
N SER A 171 39.55 -22.68 27.15
CA SER A 171 39.92 -23.96 27.76
C SER A 171 41.17 -24.58 27.12
N HIS A 172 41.30 -24.50 25.80
CA HIS A 172 42.45 -25.04 25.09
C HIS A 172 43.74 -24.23 25.35
N ASN A 173 43.64 -22.92 25.52
CA ASN A 173 44.79 -22.09 25.91
C ASN A 173 45.21 -22.30 27.37
N ASN A 174 44.27 -22.51 28.28
CA ASN A 174 44.59 -22.85 29.67
C ASN A 174 45.22 -24.24 29.80
N SER A 175 44.76 -25.24 29.05
CA SER A 175 45.38 -26.58 29.03
C SER A 175 46.78 -26.55 28.41
N LEU A 176 47.00 -25.79 27.33
CA LEU A 176 48.33 -25.57 26.77
C LEU A 176 49.26 -24.84 27.75
N SER A 177 48.76 -23.87 28.52
CA SER A 177 49.54 -23.19 29.57
C SER A 177 49.94 -24.16 30.69
N LEU A 178 49.02 -25.04 31.14
CA LEU A 178 49.29 -26.05 32.17
C LEU A 178 50.26 -27.10 31.67
N ILE A 179 50.13 -27.58 30.43
CA ILE A 179 51.09 -28.52 29.81
C ILE A 179 52.47 -27.88 29.70
N THR A 180 52.56 -26.59 29.36
CA THR A 180 53.83 -25.86 29.29
C THR A 180 54.46 -25.72 30.68
N ILE A 181 53.68 -25.35 31.69
CA ILE A 181 54.12 -25.28 33.09
C ILE A 181 54.58 -26.66 33.57
N PHE A 182 53.81 -27.71 33.30
CA PHE A 182 54.15 -29.09 33.68
C PHE A 182 55.43 -29.57 32.97
N SER A 183 55.60 -29.22 31.69
CA SER A 183 56.83 -29.48 30.92
C SER A 183 58.05 -28.75 31.50
N MET A 184 57.89 -27.49 31.93
CA MET A 184 58.96 -26.74 32.58
C MET A 184 59.33 -27.33 33.95
N ILE A 185 58.33 -27.76 34.73
CA ILE A 185 58.53 -28.44 36.02
C ILE A 185 59.24 -29.78 35.80
N LEU A 186 58.81 -30.58 34.83
CA LEU A 186 59.40 -31.88 34.53
C LEU A 186 60.84 -31.74 34.01
N LYS A 187 61.13 -30.73 33.16
CA LYS A 187 62.51 -30.41 32.72
C LYS A 187 63.40 -29.98 33.87
N LYS A 188 62.89 -29.18 34.83
CA LYS A 188 63.62 -28.81 36.05
C LYS A 188 63.89 -30.04 36.93
N PHE A 189 62.91 -30.93 37.07
CA PHE A 189 63.04 -32.15 37.86
C PHE A 189 64.05 -33.12 37.23
N LEU A 190 64.01 -33.32 35.90
CA LEU A 190 64.98 -34.15 35.18
C LEU A 190 66.41 -33.59 35.25
N LYS A 191 66.55 -32.25 35.22
CA LYS A 191 67.86 -31.60 35.39
C LYS A 191 68.40 -31.77 36.81
N PHE A 192 67.52 -31.78 37.81
CA PHE A 192 67.86 -32.05 39.20
C PHE A 192 68.30 -33.51 39.44
N THR A 193 67.70 -34.48 38.74
CA THR A 193 68.07 -35.91 38.88
C THR A 193 69.33 -36.31 38.10
N MET A 194 69.79 -35.51 37.13
CA MET A 194 70.98 -35.79 36.31
C MET A 194 72.25 -35.09 36.81
N THR A 195 72.17 -34.35 37.91
CA THR A 195 73.32 -33.70 38.55
C THR A 195 73.36 -34.06 40.03
N GLY A 196 73.56 -35.35 40.30
CA GLY A 196 73.97 -35.79 41.64
C GLY A 196 75.45 -35.48 41.84
N GLU A 197 75.76 -34.47 42.66
CA GLU A 197 76.54 -34.61 43.91
C GLU A 197 76.96 -33.24 44.50
N GLU A 198 76.75 -33.14 45.82
CA GLU A 198 77.36 -32.28 46.84
C GLU A 198 77.29 -30.74 46.77
N SER A 199 76.47 -30.16 47.64
CA SER A 199 77.02 -29.58 48.89
C SER A 199 75.94 -29.02 49.82
N VAL A 200 75.92 -29.58 51.02
CA VAL A 200 75.22 -29.12 52.22
C VAL A 200 76.01 -27.96 52.85
N ARG A 201 75.35 -26.86 53.20
CA ARG A 201 75.60 -26.00 54.40
C ARG A 201 74.50 -24.93 54.47
N LEU A 202 73.58 -25.05 55.43
CA LEU A 202 73.59 -24.36 56.73
C LEU A 202 73.47 -22.83 56.62
N PHE A 203 72.32 -22.26 57.01
CA PHE A 203 72.24 -21.47 58.26
C PHE A 203 70.80 -21.04 58.60
N ALA A 204 70.61 -20.83 59.89
CA ALA A 204 69.39 -20.54 60.62
C ALA A 204 68.80 -19.13 60.39
N GLY A 205 67.49 -19.02 60.67
CA GLY A 205 67.02 -18.01 61.63
C GLY A 205 66.37 -16.75 61.08
N SER A 206 65.14 -16.51 61.57
CA SER A 206 64.69 -15.27 62.20
C SER A 206 63.48 -14.54 61.57
N HIS A 207 62.41 -14.57 62.37
CA HIS A 207 61.29 -13.64 62.53
C HIS A 207 61.33 -12.24 61.89
N ARG A 208 60.19 -11.83 61.31
CA ARG A 208 59.31 -10.68 61.70
C ARG A 208 58.28 -10.42 60.58
N SER A 209 56.98 -10.57 60.82
CA SER A 209 56.01 -9.60 61.37
C SER A 209 55.48 -8.54 60.39
N HIS A 210 54.13 -8.51 60.30
CA HIS A 210 53.23 -7.34 60.05
C HIS A 210 53.19 -6.76 58.62
N ARG A 211 52.06 -6.39 57.98
CA ARG A 211 50.73 -5.85 58.37
C ARG A 211 49.65 -6.27 57.32
N ARG A 212 48.37 -6.49 57.70
CA ARG A 212 47.15 -5.66 57.42
C ARG A 212 47.19 -4.89 56.07
N CYS A 213 46.15 -4.81 55.23
CA CYS A 213 44.72 -4.62 55.49
C CYS A 213 43.89 -4.76 54.19
N THR A 214 42.71 -5.40 54.30
CA THR A 214 41.35 -4.99 53.84
C THR A 214 41.09 -4.34 52.47
N SER A 215 40.15 -4.98 51.73
CA SER A 215 38.92 -4.49 51.02
C SER A 215 38.99 -3.16 50.23
N SER A 216 38.40 -2.97 49.05
CA SER A 216 36.97 -3.09 48.66
C SER A 216 36.85 -2.55 47.21
N ASN A 217 36.12 -3.21 46.30
CA ASN A 217 34.78 -2.84 45.82
C ASN A 217 34.55 -1.35 45.42
N SER A 218 34.27 -1.11 44.12
CA SER A 218 33.48 0.02 43.55
C SER A 218 33.44 -0.21 42.02
N ARG A 219 32.33 -0.49 41.31
CA ARG A 219 31.05 0.19 41.06
C ARG A 219 31.12 1.63 40.52
N LYS A 220 30.83 1.70 39.21
CA LYS A 220 30.01 2.67 38.46
C LYS A 220 30.50 4.11 38.32
N SER A 221 30.33 4.62 37.09
CA SER A 221 29.91 5.98 36.66
C SER A 221 30.35 6.10 35.20
N PHE A 222 29.62 6.66 34.23
CA PHE A 222 28.30 7.27 34.12
C PHE A 222 27.96 7.24 32.62
#